data_AF-A0A2J7ZNJ7-F1
#
_entry.id   AF-A0A2J7ZNJ7-F1
#
_cell.length_a   1.000
_cell.length_b   1.000
_cell.length_c   1.000
_cell.angle_alpha   90.00
_cell.angle_beta   90.00
_cell.angle_gamma   90.00
#
_symmetry.space_group_name_H-M   'P 1'
#
loop_
_entity.id
_entity.type
_entity.pdbx_description
1 polymer ?
#
loop_
_entity_poly.entity_id
_entity_poly.type
_entity_poly.pdbx_seq_one_letter_code
_entity_poly.pdbx_strand_id
1 'polypeptide(L)'
;MALPDALGDAAMRLPALAARHVGVPGSGPPLDAGEAGQLAGMLLVVAGAFKIDDDSAIVDALLSDNRLRLALLRLVAFAVRDSHQSGPAFRNVAVSALEASASLLWLQTPTAWRARALLDFGRKLLRMDTLQCCSSVFAESAAAVEVIAAGGAAGAEAGPADAAAAAAVDEAAPQALQGHPAVGGVRIGLCVLMRNMLRLPAGPVCALGAECSARQRLQVEEQRQQFSRELAAALRDSRVLEHGARWALHAQLAVSAGWEAEVGRFDAFSYVVMQVWHASQLALAMEDDSVAAPALREVLSGPCVRHAVLSLGLAALCVADGGPSHGLPEELLFHLPILGRAGEDLRGLHGRQQLDCTVFVCVVWVLQGCPVASATPLRDWRSGVALLRRIGSLLLTSARVWADEAAVAEVGPQPSALQLALCPTDLTLRVAVPMLARLRWLVRDQKAAAAGAPAALAEAEAAWWPLVVDIVTHCVQWADASDLPELAELLSPVWGPLPTDGA
;
A
#
# COMPACT_ATOMS: atom_id res chain seq x y z
N MET A 1 24.27 -28.60 3.93
CA MET A 1 24.47 -27.76 5.13
C MET A 1 23.43 -28.19 6.16
N ALA A 2 23.81 -28.40 7.42
CA ALA A 2 22.82 -28.71 8.45
C ALA A 2 22.03 -27.43 8.79
N LEU A 3 20.70 -27.54 8.97
CA LEU A 3 19.90 -26.43 9.47
C LEU A 3 20.31 -26.14 10.92
N PRO A 4 20.28 -24.87 11.38
CA PRO A 4 20.38 -24.56 12.79
C PRO A 4 19.39 -25.40 13.60
N ASP A 5 19.80 -25.95 14.75
CA ASP A 5 19.02 -26.97 15.48
C ASP A 5 17.57 -26.53 15.76
N ALA A 6 17.36 -25.27 16.14
CA ALA A 6 16.03 -24.72 16.38
C ALA A 6 15.14 -24.66 15.11
N LEU A 7 15.73 -24.34 13.96
CA LEU A 7 15.03 -24.31 12.69
C LEU A 7 14.75 -25.73 12.17
N GLY A 8 15.68 -26.66 12.39
CA GLY A 8 15.49 -28.08 12.10
C GLY A 8 14.33 -28.69 12.91
N ASP A 9 14.28 -28.42 14.22
CA ASP A 9 13.17 -28.86 15.09
C ASP A 9 11.84 -28.25 14.64
N ALA A 10 11.83 -26.95 14.36
CA ALA A 10 10.64 -26.25 13.87
C ALA A 10 10.13 -26.84 12.55
N ALA A 11 10.99 -27.00 11.54
CA ALA A 11 10.60 -27.56 10.24
C ALA A 11 10.05 -29.00 10.36
N MET A 12 10.59 -29.79 11.29
CA MET A 12 10.19 -31.18 11.51
C MET A 12 8.83 -31.29 12.24
N ARG A 13 8.59 -30.46 13.26
CA ARG A 13 7.40 -30.58 14.14
C ARG A 13 6.20 -29.74 13.69
N LEU A 14 6.45 -28.60 13.07
CA LEU A 14 5.41 -27.65 12.66
C LEU A 14 4.32 -28.29 11.78
N PRO A 15 4.61 -29.14 10.77
CA PRO A 15 3.56 -29.74 9.96
C PRO A 15 2.55 -30.59 10.73
N ALA A 16 3.00 -31.34 11.74
CA ALA A 16 2.13 -32.16 12.58
C ALA A 16 1.26 -31.30 13.51
N LEU A 17 1.87 -30.28 14.15
CA LEU A 17 1.17 -29.37 15.03
C LEU A 17 0.16 -28.48 14.28
N ALA A 18 0.50 -28.02 13.08
CA ALA A 18 -0.42 -27.31 12.20
C ALA A 18 -1.62 -28.17 11.79
N ALA A 19 -1.40 -29.45 11.49
CA ALA A 19 -2.49 -30.38 11.16
C ALA A 19 -3.44 -30.59 12.35
N ARG A 20 -2.92 -30.75 13.57
CA ARG A 20 -3.72 -30.82 14.80
C ARG A 20 -4.49 -29.53 15.07
N HIS A 21 -3.83 -28.39 14.90
CA HIS A 21 -4.40 -27.08 15.13
C HIS A 21 -5.63 -26.82 14.25
N VAL A 22 -5.55 -27.18 12.97
CA VAL A 22 -6.66 -26.99 12.00
C VAL A 22 -7.61 -28.19 11.93
N GLY A 23 -7.52 -29.13 12.89
CA GLY A 23 -8.46 -30.25 13.01
C GLY A 23 -8.41 -31.27 11.86
N VAL A 24 -7.24 -31.48 11.23
CA VAL A 24 -7.10 -32.49 10.17
C VAL A 24 -7.41 -33.88 10.75
N PRO A 25 -8.33 -34.67 10.17
CA PRO A 25 -8.67 -35.99 10.68
C PRO A 25 -7.42 -36.89 10.84
N GLY A 26 -7.31 -37.54 12.00
CA GLY A 26 -6.20 -38.45 12.31
C GLY A 26 -4.89 -37.78 12.76
N SER A 27 -4.84 -36.46 12.90
CA SER A 27 -3.63 -35.74 13.32
C SER A 27 -3.35 -35.79 14.84
N GLY A 28 -4.32 -36.20 15.65
CA GLY A 28 -4.23 -36.26 17.12
C GLY A 28 -5.28 -35.37 17.81
N PRO A 29 -5.23 -35.24 19.15
CA PRO A 29 -6.13 -34.34 19.87
C PRO A 29 -5.86 -32.87 19.52
N PRO A 30 -6.85 -31.97 19.66
CA PRO A 30 -6.67 -30.52 19.49
C PRO A 30 -5.51 -29.98 20.33
N LEU A 31 -4.89 -28.89 19.88
CA LEU A 31 -3.80 -28.27 20.64
C LEU A 31 -4.32 -27.63 21.93
N ASP A 32 -3.58 -27.78 23.01
CA ASP A 32 -3.76 -26.93 24.19
C ASP A 32 -3.10 -25.55 23.99
N ALA A 33 -3.30 -24.64 24.95
CA ALA A 33 -2.76 -23.27 24.86
C ALA A 33 -1.22 -23.23 24.89
N GLY A 34 -0.57 -24.16 25.59
CA GLY A 34 0.89 -24.26 25.66
C GLY A 34 1.48 -24.75 24.34
N GLU A 35 0.88 -25.77 23.74
CA GLU A 35 1.24 -26.26 22.40
C GLU A 35 1.01 -25.19 21.32
N ALA A 36 -0.07 -24.41 21.42
CA ALA A 36 -0.30 -23.27 20.53
C ALA A 36 0.79 -22.20 20.69
N GLY A 37 1.21 -21.90 21.93
CA GLY A 37 2.35 -21.01 22.19
C GLY A 37 3.66 -21.52 21.57
N GLN A 38 3.93 -22.83 21.68
CA GLN A 38 5.08 -23.46 21.03
C GLN A 38 5.00 -23.37 19.50
N LEU A 39 3.81 -23.60 18.92
CA LEU A 39 3.59 -23.46 17.48
C LEU A 39 3.85 -22.03 16.99
N ALA A 40 3.38 -21.02 17.72
CA ALA A 40 3.66 -19.62 17.43
C ALA A 40 5.17 -19.31 17.48
N GLY A 41 5.89 -19.85 18.48
CA GLY A 41 7.34 -19.71 18.59
C GLY A 41 8.10 -20.33 17.40
N MET A 42 7.71 -21.54 16.96
CA MET A 42 8.32 -22.18 15.79
C MET A 42 8.06 -21.39 14.50
N LEU A 43 6.87 -20.80 14.35
CA LEU A 43 6.56 -19.94 13.21
C LEU A 43 7.45 -18.69 13.16
N LEU A 44 7.76 -18.09 14.32
CA LEU A 44 8.69 -16.96 14.41
C LEU A 44 10.12 -17.36 14.02
N VAL A 45 10.58 -18.55 14.42
CA VAL A 45 11.88 -19.09 13.98
C VAL A 45 11.92 -19.26 12.46
N VAL A 46 10.86 -19.82 11.87
CA VAL A 46 10.74 -19.97 10.41
C VAL A 46 10.68 -18.60 9.71
N ALA A 47 9.91 -17.65 10.24
CA ALA A 47 9.83 -16.29 9.71
C ALA A 47 11.20 -15.59 9.75
N GLY A 48 11.94 -15.72 10.85
CA GLY A 48 13.29 -15.19 11.01
C GLY A 48 14.26 -15.77 9.98
N ALA A 49 14.17 -17.08 9.71
CA ALA A 49 14.99 -17.73 8.68
C ALA A 49 14.73 -17.20 7.26
N PHE A 50 13.52 -16.69 6.97
CA PHE A 50 13.22 -16.05 5.68
C PHE A 50 13.69 -14.59 5.59
N LYS A 51 14.03 -13.94 6.71
CA LYS A 51 14.50 -12.54 6.73
C LYS A 51 16.02 -12.42 6.59
N ILE A 52 16.77 -13.48 6.89
CA ILE A 52 18.23 -13.50 6.79
C ILE A 52 18.59 -13.81 5.32
N ASP A 53 18.90 -12.76 4.56
CA ASP A 53 19.10 -12.83 3.09
C ASP A 53 20.36 -13.62 2.68
N ASP A 54 21.29 -13.86 3.62
CA ASP A 54 22.62 -14.40 3.32
C ASP A 54 22.65 -15.93 3.08
N ASP A 55 21.70 -16.69 3.62
CA ASP A 55 21.74 -18.17 3.60
C ASP A 55 20.80 -18.79 2.56
N SER A 56 21.10 -18.57 1.27
CA SER A 56 20.30 -19.07 0.15
C SER A 56 19.99 -20.58 0.22
N ALA A 57 20.91 -21.40 0.71
CA ALA A 57 20.74 -22.84 0.85
C ALA A 57 19.72 -23.25 1.92
N ILE A 58 19.64 -22.51 3.04
CA ILE A 58 18.65 -22.76 4.11
C ILE A 58 17.25 -22.46 3.57
N VAL A 59 17.10 -21.30 2.93
CA VAL A 59 15.84 -20.87 2.33
C VAL A 59 15.36 -21.87 1.27
N ASP A 60 16.26 -22.36 0.42
CA ASP A 60 15.92 -23.36 -0.61
C ASP A 60 15.53 -24.71 0.01
N ALA A 61 16.15 -25.13 1.13
CA ALA A 61 15.74 -26.33 1.84
C ALA A 61 14.32 -26.19 2.42
N LEU A 62 14.00 -25.07 3.05
CA LEU A 62 12.65 -24.79 3.59
C LEU A 62 11.58 -24.73 2.50
N LEU A 63 11.88 -24.07 1.38
CA LEU A 63 10.98 -23.97 0.23
C LEU A 63 10.76 -25.32 -0.48
N SER A 64 11.76 -26.20 -0.45
CA SER A 64 11.65 -27.56 -1.00
C SER A 64 10.77 -28.46 -0.14
N ASP A 65 10.58 -28.15 1.13
CA ASP A 65 9.70 -28.90 2.02
C ASP A 65 8.21 -28.61 1.75
N ASN A 66 7.58 -29.52 1.01
CA ASN A 66 6.15 -29.48 0.72
C ASN A 66 5.28 -29.54 1.98
N ARG A 67 5.73 -30.21 3.05
CA ARG A 67 4.98 -30.35 4.30
C ARG A 67 4.93 -29.03 5.03
N LEU A 68 6.06 -28.33 5.10
CA LEU A 68 6.15 -26.99 5.68
C LEU A 68 5.27 -25.99 4.91
N ARG A 69 5.36 -25.95 3.57
CA ARG A 69 4.52 -25.07 2.75
C ARG A 69 3.02 -25.35 2.94
N LEU A 70 2.64 -26.62 2.99
CA LEU A 70 1.24 -27.00 3.25
C LEU A 70 0.79 -26.61 4.67
N ALA A 71 1.68 -26.73 5.65
CA ALA A 71 1.40 -26.32 7.02
C ALA A 71 1.15 -24.81 7.12
N LEU A 72 1.99 -23.99 6.48
CA LEU A 72 1.79 -22.54 6.40
C LEU A 72 0.46 -22.19 5.73
N LEU A 73 0.11 -22.82 4.60
CA LEU A 73 -1.19 -22.59 3.95
C LEU A 73 -2.37 -22.90 4.88
N ARG A 74 -2.35 -24.04 5.60
CA ARG A 74 -3.39 -24.39 6.56
C ARG A 74 -3.52 -23.36 7.68
N LEU A 75 -2.38 -22.90 8.21
CA LEU A 75 -2.36 -21.90 9.29
C LEU A 75 -2.83 -20.52 8.81
N VAL A 76 -2.54 -20.14 7.56
CA VAL A 76 -3.12 -18.93 6.97
C VAL A 76 -4.63 -19.08 6.78
N ALA A 77 -5.13 -20.24 6.32
CA ALA A 77 -6.57 -20.51 6.25
C ALA A 77 -7.25 -20.34 7.61
N PHE A 78 -6.65 -20.87 8.67
CA PHE A 78 -7.12 -20.64 10.04
C PHE A 78 -7.09 -19.16 10.42
N ALA A 79 -5.97 -18.49 10.16
CA ALA A 79 -5.79 -17.08 10.51
C ALA A 79 -6.84 -16.17 9.86
N VAL A 80 -7.21 -16.44 8.60
CA VAL A 80 -8.16 -15.60 7.86
C VAL A 80 -9.63 -15.96 8.08
N ARG A 81 -9.96 -17.15 8.61
CA ARG A 81 -11.35 -17.61 8.78
C ARG A 81 -11.82 -17.65 10.24
N ASP A 82 -10.97 -18.10 11.15
CA ASP A 82 -11.40 -18.53 12.50
C ASP A 82 -10.71 -17.78 13.65
N SER A 83 -9.80 -16.86 13.34
CA SER A 83 -8.96 -16.20 14.37
C SER A 83 -9.74 -15.29 15.32
N HIS A 84 -10.86 -14.72 14.88
CA HIS A 84 -11.66 -13.78 15.67
C HIS A 84 -12.27 -14.41 16.93
N GLN A 85 -12.64 -15.69 16.86
CA GLN A 85 -13.31 -16.42 17.95
C GLN A 85 -12.33 -17.17 18.86
N SER A 86 -11.04 -17.12 18.55
CA SER A 86 -10.04 -17.95 19.21
C SER A 86 -9.36 -17.24 20.38
N GLY A 87 -8.97 -18.02 21.40
CA GLY A 87 -8.23 -17.52 22.57
C GLY A 87 -6.86 -16.90 22.21
N PRO A 88 -6.22 -16.16 23.14
CA PRO A 88 -5.04 -15.36 22.85
C PRO A 88 -3.85 -16.16 22.29
N ALA A 89 -3.63 -17.39 22.77
CA ALA A 89 -2.56 -18.26 22.26
C ALA A 89 -2.74 -18.61 20.78
N PHE A 90 -3.97 -18.85 20.34
CA PHE A 90 -4.28 -19.16 18.94
C PHE A 90 -4.24 -17.92 18.05
N ARG A 91 -4.54 -16.73 18.59
CA ARG A 91 -4.31 -15.47 17.87
C ARG A 91 -2.83 -15.26 17.59
N ASN A 92 -1.95 -15.58 18.55
CA ASN A 92 -0.51 -15.54 18.31
C ASN A 92 -0.08 -16.51 17.20
N VAL A 93 -0.67 -17.71 17.14
CA VAL A 93 -0.44 -18.64 16.01
C VAL A 93 -0.86 -18.00 14.68
N ALA A 94 -2.04 -17.37 14.63
CA ALA A 94 -2.51 -16.68 13.42
C ALA A 94 -1.57 -15.55 12.98
N VAL A 95 -1.15 -14.68 13.92
CA VAL A 95 -0.20 -13.59 13.64
C VAL A 95 1.13 -14.13 13.13
N SER A 96 1.74 -15.08 13.83
CA SER A 96 3.02 -15.66 13.41
C SER A 96 2.91 -16.42 12.09
N ALA A 97 1.77 -17.03 11.77
CA ALA A 97 1.55 -17.70 10.50
C ALA A 97 1.45 -16.72 9.33
N LEU A 98 0.77 -15.59 9.53
CA LEU A 98 0.71 -14.49 8.56
C LEU A 98 2.10 -13.88 8.36
N GLU A 99 2.85 -13.65 9.44
CA GLU A 99 4.22 -13.13 9.36
C GLU A 99 5.17 -14.09 8.64
N ALA A 100 5.15 -15.38 8.96
CA ALA A 100 5.97 -16.39 8.30
C ALA A 100 5.65 -16.50 6.81
N SER A 101 4.35 -16.49 6.46
CA SER A 101 3.90 -16.56 5.06
C SER A 101 4.20 -15.28 4.29
N ALA A 102 4.10 -14.12 4.92
CA ALA A 102 4.50 -12.86 4.33
C ALA A 102 6.02 -12.82 4.12
N SER A 103 6.82 -13.26 5.10
CA SER A 103 8.29 -13.33 4.99
C SER A 103 8.71 -14.28 3.87
N LEU A 104 8.04 -15.42 3.73
CA LEU A 104 8.21 -16.34 2.60
C LEU A 104 7.97 -15.65 1.24
N LEU A 105 6.88 -14.89 1.11
CA LEU A 105 6.56 -14.15 -0.13
C LEU A 105 7.46 -12.93 -0.36
N TRP A 106 8.20 -12.46 0.64
CA TRP A 106 9.15 -11.36 0.53
C TRP A 106 10.52 -11.79 -0.01
N LEU A 107 10.80 -13.10 -0.01
CA LEU A 107 12.09 -13.64 -0.43
C LEU A 107 12.47 -13.17 -1.84
N GLN A 108 13.74 -12.78 -1.99
CA GLN A 108 14.30 -12.54 -3.30
C GLN A 108 14.27 -13.82 -4.15
N THR A 109 14.13 -13.66 -5.46
CA THR A 109 14.04 -14.78 -6.42
C THR A 109 15.29 -14.88 -7.30
N PRO A 110 16.49 -15.23 -6.76
CA PRO A 110 17.70 -15.34 -7.58
C PRO A 110 17.65 -16.52 -8.56
N THR A 111 16.82 -17.54 -8.27
CA THR A 111 16.69 -18.74 -9.11
C THR A 111 15.28 -18.89 -9.69
N ALA A 112 15.20 -19.44 -10.90
CA ALA A 112 13.90 -19.75 -11.53
C ALA A 112 13.08 -20.75 -10.72
N TRP A 113 13.72 -21.68 -10.01
CA TRP A 113 13.00 -22.60 -9.12
C TRP A 113 12.31 -21.84 -7.97
N ARG A 114 13.02 -20.93 -7.31
CA ARG A 114 12.47 -20.15 -6.19
C ARG A 114 11.30 -19.28 -6.65
N ALA A 115 11.45 -18.59 -7.78
CA ALA A 115 10.37 -17.79 -8.37
C ALA A 115 9.09 -18.63 -8.57
N ARG A 116 9.20 -19.81 -9.18
CA ARG A 116 8.07 -20.72 -9.39
C ARG A 116 7.46 -21.22 -8.08
N ALA A 117 8.29 -21.56 -7.09
CA ALA A 117 7.82 -22.03 -5.80
C ALA A 117 7.00 -20.97 -5.04
N LEU A 118 7.41 -19.69 -5.11
CA LEU A 118 6.69 -18.57 -4.52
C LEU A 118 5.41 -18.24 -5.29
N LEU A 119 5.44 -18.24 -6.62
CA LEU A 119 4.25 -18.07 -7.46
C LEU A 119 3.22 -19.17 -7.19
N ASP A 120 3.64 -20.43 -7.08
CA ASP A 120 2.76 -21.55 -6.74
C ASP A 120 2.16 -21.40 -5.33
N PHE A 121 2.94 -20.90 -4.37
CA PHE A 121 2.43 -20.61 -3.02
C PHE A 121 1.41 -19.48 -3.04
N GLY A 122 1.70 -18.37 -3.72
CA GLY A 122 0.79 -17.24 -3.90
C GLY A 122 -0.52 -17.65 -4.59
N ARG A 123 -0.47 -18.46 -5.65
CA ARG A 123 -1.66 -19.00 -6.33
C ARG A 123 -2.51 -19.87 -5.42
N LYS A 124 -1.89 -20.67 -4.55
CA LYS A 124 -2.63 -21.47 -3.56
C LYS A 124 -3.34 -20.57 -2.55
N LEU A 125 -2.71 -19.48 -2.09
CA LEU A 125 -3.39 -18.48 -1.25
C LEU A 125 -4.59 -17.85 -1.96
N LEU A 126 -4.46 -17.48 -3.24
CA LEU A 126 -5.58 -16.93 -4.01
C LEU A 126 -6.75 -17.91 -4.09
N ARG A 127 -6.47 -19.19 -4.38
CA ARG A 127 -7.49 -20.27 -4.48
C ARG A 127 -8.14 -20.64 -3.15
N MET A 128 -7.60 -20.17 -2.04
CA MET A 128 -8.17 -20.36 -0.70
C MET A 128 -9.11 -19.21 -0.31
N ASP A 129 -9.42 -18.31 -1.25
CA ASP A 129 -10.24 -17.11 -1.05
C ASP A 129 -9.64 -16.17 0.02
N THR A 130 -8.31 -16.17 0.15
CA THR A 130 -7.60 -15.40 1.19
C THR A 130 -7.95 -13.92 1.11
N LEU A 131 -8.01 -13.33 -0.08
CA LEU A 131 -8.38 -11.93 -0.26
C LEU A 131 -9.85 -11.64 0.08
N GLN A 132 -10.76 -12.57 -0.20
CA GLN A 132 -12.16 -12.46 0.20
C GLN A 132 -12.28 -12.46 1.73
N CYS A 133 -11.53 -13.33 2.41
CA CYS A 133 -11.49 -13.38 3.86
C CYS A 133 -10.92 -12.08 4.44
N CYS A 134 -9.80 -11.57 3.91
CA CYS A 134 -9.24 -10.27 4.30
C CYS A 134 -10.27 -9.14 4.14
N SER A 135 -11.01 -9.15 3.03
CA SER A 135 -12.05 -8.17 2.74
C SER A 135 -13.15 -8.18 3.80
N SER A 136 -13.66 -9.36 4.19
CA SER A 136 -14.62 -9.49 5.28
C SER A 136 -14.09 -8.94 6.60
N VAL A 137 -12.84 -9.25 6.96
CA VAL A 137 -12.20 -8.74 8.19
C VAL A 137 -12.13 -7.21 8.21
N PHE A 138 -11.78 -6.58 7.09
CA PHE A 138 -11.78 -5.11 6.99
C PHE A 138 -13.18 -4.52 7.03
N ALA A 139 -14.16 -5.16 6.37
CA ALA A 139 -15.55 -4.72 6.39
C ALA A 139 -16.15 -4.77 7.80
N GLU A 140 -15.94 -5.87 8.53
CA GLU A 140 -16.34 -6.04 9.93
C GLU A 140 -15.67 -5.00 10.83
N SER A 141 -14.37 -4.76 10.62
CA SER A 141 -13.62 -3.73 11.36
C SER A 141 -14.17 -2.33 11.12
N ALA A 142 -14.51 -1.99 9.87
CA ALA A 142 -15.11 -0.69 9.54
C ALA A 142 -16.49 -0.54 10.22
N ALA A 143 -17.33 -1.58 10.16
CA ALA A 143 -18.65 -1.58 10.80
C ALA A 143 -18.56 -1.45 12.33
N ALA A 144 -17.60 -2.13 12.97
CA ALA A 144 -17.38 -2.01 14.41
C ALA A 144 -17.03 -0.57 14.82
N VAL A 145 -16.15 0.08 14.05
CA VAL A 145 -15.76 1.48 14.29
C VAL A 145 -16.94 2.44 14.07
N GLU A 146 -17.77 2.17 13.05
CA GLU A 146 -18.97 2.96 12.76
C GLU A 146 -20.02 2.88 13.88
N VAL A 147 -20.27 1.68 14.44
CA VAL A 147 -21.18 1.47 15.57
C VAL A 147 -20.72 2.24 16.80
N ILE A 148 -19.41 2.21 17.06
CA ILE A 148 -18.79 2.90 18.20
C ILE A 148 -18.94 4.42 18.05
N ALA A 149 -18.64 4.96 16.87
CA ALA A 149 -18.83 6.38 16.58
C ALA A 149 -20.30 6.82 16.73
N ALA A 150 -21.25 5.99 16.31
CA ALA A 150 -22.68 6.28 16.44
C ALA A 150 -23.17 6.26 17.90
N GLY A 151 -22.69 5.31 18.71
CA GLY A 151 -23.02 5.22 20.14
C GLY A 151 -22.53 6.43 20.94
N GLY A 152 -21.38 6.98 20.57
CA GLY A 152 -20.82 8.19 21.16
C GLY A 152 -21.63 9.46 20.97
N ALA A 153 -22.16 9.64 19.75
CA ALA A 153 -22.96 10.81 19.43
C ALA A 153 -24.27 10.87 20.24
N ALA A 154 -24.88 9.71 20.52
CA ALA A 154 -26.12 9.62 21.28
C ALA A 154 -25.96 9.95 22.77
N GLY A 155 -24.78 9.66 23.36
CA GLY A 155 -24.49 9.97 24.76
C GLY A 155 -24.30 11.47 25.05
N ALA A 156 -23.84 12.24 24.05
CA ALA A 156 -23.57 13.67 24.20
C ALA A 156 -24.84 14.55 24.24
N GLU A 157 -25.99 14.06 23.74
CA GLU A 157 -27.26 14.79 23.72
C GLU A 157 -28.22 14.43 24.87
N ALA A 158 -27.92 13.41 25.67
CA ALA A 158 -28.79 12.98 26.77
C ALA A 158 -28.66 13.89 28.01
N GLY A 159 -29.80 14.42 28.49
CA GLY A 159 -29.85 15.29 29.66
C GLY A 159 -29.45 14.60 30.97
N PRO A 160 -29.20 15.37 32.06
CA PRO A 160 -28.57 14.88 33.31
C PRO A 160 -29.35 13.79 34.07
N ALA A 161 -30.59 13.49 33.67
CA ALA A 161 -31.39 12.41 34.25
C ALA A 161 -31.04 11.02 33.67
N ASP A 162 -30.48 10.94 32.46
CA ASP A 162 -30.12 9.67 31.80
C ASP A 162 -28.62 9.31 31.93
N ALA A 163 -27.85 10.15 32.64
CA ALA A 163 -26.41 9.99 32.84
C ALA A 163 -26.01 8.69 33.54
N ALA A 164 -26.88 8.11 34.37
CA ALA A 164 -26.59 6.84 35.06
C ALA A 164 -26.76 5.60 34.15
N ALA A 165 -27.63 5.67 33.14
CA ALA A 165 -27.79 4.60 32.15
C ALA A 165 -26.74 4.73 31.03
N ALA A 166 -26.39 5.96 30.64
CA ALA A 166 -25.29 6.24 29.72
C ALA A 166 -23.95 5.77 30.30
N ALA A 167 -23.66 6.00 31.59
CA ALA A 167 -22.42 5.57 32.23
C ALA A 167 -22.18 4.05 32.19
N ALA A 168 -23.25 3.23 32.23
CA ALA A 168 -23.13 1.77 32.13
C ALA A 168 -22.87 1.28 30.70
N VAL A 169 -23.30 2.04 29.68
CA VAL A 169 -22.98 1.78 28.27
C VAL A 169 -21.59 2.34 27.91
N ASP A 170 -21.22 3.45 28.54
CA ASP A 170 -19.93 4.15 28.38
C ASP A 170 -18.76 3.40 29.05
N GLU A 171 -19.01 2.48 30.01
CA GLU A 171 -17.98 1.54 30.47
C GLU A 171 -17.87 0.28 29.58
N ALA A 172 -18.94 -0.12 28.89
CA ALA A 172 -18.96 -1.31 28.04
C ALA A 172 -18.41 -1.06 26.61
N ALA A 173 -18.61 0.15 26.07
CA ALA A 173 -18.16 0.51 24.72
C ALA A 173 -16.62 0.67 24.57
N PRO A 174 -15.88 1.29 25.51
CA PRO A 174 -14.42 1.33 25.44
C PRO A 174 -13.81 -0.06 25.68
N GLN A 175 -14.45 -0.95 26.45
CA GLN A 175 -13.96 -2.32 26.62
C GLN A 175 -14.09 -3.17 25.34
N ALA A 176 -15.06 -2.88 24.47
CA ALA A 176 -15.22 -3.56 23.19
C ALA A 176 -14.12 -3.20 22.17
N LEU A 177 -13.50 -2.03 22.30
CA LEU A 177 -12.41 -1.56 21.43
C LEU A 177 -11.03 -1.78 22.07
N GLN A 178 -10.89 -1.51 23.38
CA GLN A 178 -9.64 -1.70 24.16
C GLN A 178 -9.33 -3.19 24.38
N GLY A 179 -10.32 -4.06 24.16
CA GLY A 179 -10.26 -5.50 24.32
C GLY A 179 -9.57 -6.24 23.17
N HIS A 180 -8.30 -5.92 22.89
CA HIS A 180 -7.19 -6.86 22.68
C HIS A 180 -6.22 -6.41 21.57
N PRO A 181 -4.96 -6.02 21.92
CA PRO A 181 -3.89 -5.74 20.94
C PRO A 181 -3.68 -6.87 19.91
N ALA A 182 -4.09 -8.10 20.25
CA ALA A 182 -4.08 -9.25 19.36
C ALA A 182 -4.95 -9.10 18.09
N VAL A 183 -6.05 -8.34 18.11
CA VAL A 183 -6.88 -8.10 16.90
C VAL A 183 -6.17 -7.15 15.93
N GLY A 184 -5.37 -6.22 16.44
CA GLY A 184 -4.47 -5.38 15.63
C GLY A 184 -3.44 -6.22 14.88
N GLY A 185 -2.80 -7.17 15.58
CA GLY A 185 -1.75 -8.02 15.01
C GLY A 185 -2.20 -8.84 13.80
N VAL A 186 -3.40 -9.44 13.84
CA VAL A 186 -3.92 -10.23 12.71
C VAL A 186 -4.12 -9.32 11.48
N ARG A 187 -4.76 -8.16 11.66
CA ARG A 187 -5.00 -7.20 10.55
C ARG A 187 -3.69 -6.72 9.93
N ILE A 188 -2.71 -6.37 10.76
CA ILE A 188 -1.36 -6.01 10.31
C ILE A 188 -0.75 -7.17 9.49
N GLY A 189 -0.84 -8.39 9.99
CA GLY A 189 -0.38 -9.58 9.28
C GLY A 189 -1.04 -9.78 7.91
N LEU A 190 -2.36 -9.55 7.81
CA LEU A 190 -3.11 -9.63 6.55
C LEU A 190 -2.66 -8.54 5.56
N CYS A 191 -2.47 -7.31 6.04
CA CYS A 191 -1.96 -6.21 5.23
C CYS A 191 -0.56 -6.50 4.66
N VAL A 192 0.34 -7.04 5.49
CA VAL A 192 1.71 -7.41 5.08
C VAL A 192 1.69 -8.59 4.11
N LEU A 193 0.86 -9.61 4.35
CA LEU A 193 0.68 -10.72 3.42
C LEU A 193 0.20 -10.25 2.05
N MET A 194 -0.85 -9.42 2.01
CA MET A 194 -1.42 -8.90 0.77
C MET A 194 -0.42 -8.01 0.01
N ARG A 195 0.31 -7.14 0.73
CA ARG A 195 1.40 -6.34 0.16
C ARG A 195 2.41 -7.24 -0.57
N ASN A 196 2.81 -8.34 0.06
CA ASN A 196 3.82 -9.23 -0.51
C ASN A 196 3.27 -10.06 -1.68
N MET A 197 1.97 -10.39 -1.69
CA MET A 197 1.30 -10.95 -2.87
C MET A 197 1.27 -9.97 -4.05
N LEU A 198 0.97 -8.69 -3.80
CA LEU A 198 0.98 -7.62 -4.82
C LEU A 198 2.39 -7.32 -5.37
N ARG A 199 3.42 -7.49 -4.54
CA ARG A 199 4.83 -7.30 -4.94
C ARG A 199 5.37 -8.44 -5.80
N LEU A 200 4.95 -9.69 -5.55
CA LEU A 200 5.47 -10.88 -6.21
C LEU A 200 5.55 -10.80 -7.77
N PRO A 201 4.53 -10.27 -8.48
CA PRO A 201 4.58 -10.13 -9.93
C PRO A 201 5.42 -8.94 -10.42
N ALA A 202 5.72 -7.96 -9.57
CA ALA A 202 6.36 -6.70 -9.97
C ALA A 202 7.90 -6.77 -10.06
N GLY A 203 8.53 -7.89 -9.68
CA GLY A 203 10.00 -8.01 -9.73
C GLY A 203 10.54 -8.16 -11.15
N PRO A 204 11.66 -7.54 -11.55
CA PRO A 204 12.21 -7.70 -12.89
C PRO A 204 12.72 -9.13 -13.14
N VAL A 205 12.40 -9.72 -14.31
CA VAL A 205 12.92 -11.04 -14.74
C VAL A 205 14.44 -11.02 -14.88
N CYS A 206 15.01 -9.85 -15.20
CA CYS A 206 16.45 -9.65 -15.31
C CYS A 206 17.21 -9.87 -13.99
N ALA A 207 16.51 -9.93 -12.85
CA ALA A 207 17.11 -10.26 -11.56
C ALA A 207 17.37 -11.78 -11.38
N LEU A 208 16.89 -12.63 -12.31
CA LEU A 208 17.26 -14.04 -12.31
C LEU A 208 18.75 -14.19 -12.64
N GLY A 209 19.47 -14.96 -11.82
CA GLY A 209 20.91 -15.17 -11.98
C GLY A 209 21.31 -15.59 -13.40
N ALA A 210 22.57 -15.29 -13.76
CA ALA A 210 23.14 -15.61 -15.07
C ALA A 210 23.01 -17.11 -15.44
N GLU A 211 22.87 -17.98 -14.44
CA GLU A 211 22.71 -19.43 -14.58
C GLU A 211 21.34 -19.89 -15.10
N CYS A 212 20.31 -19.03 -15.12
CA CYS A 212 19.00 -19.41 -15.64
C CYS A 212 18.98 -19.47 -17.17
N SER A 213 18.66 -20.65 -17.71
CA SER A 213 18.43 -20.84 -19.14
C SER A 213 17.27 -19.97 -19.67
N ALA A 214 17.33 -19.59 -20.95
CA ALA A 214 16.26 -18.82 -21.60
C ALA A 214 14.88 -19.49 -21.47
N ARG A 215 14.81 -20.82 -21.55
CA ARG A 215 13.58 -21.59 -21.36
C ARG A 215 13.01 -21.44 -19.95
N GLN A 216 13.86 -21.48 -18.92
CA GLN A 216 13.41 -21.29 -17.54
C GLN A 216 12.91 -19.87 -17.29
N ARG A 217 13.57 -18.85 -17.87
CA ARG A 217 13.11 -17.45 -17.78
C ARG A 217 11.74 -17.29 -18.41
N LEU A 218 11.52 -17.86 -19.61
CA LEU A 218 10.22 -17.84 -20.27
C LEU A 218 9.13 -18.51 -19.43
N GLN A 219 9.42 -19.68 -18.85
CA GLN A 219 8.46 -20.38 -17.98
C GLN A 219 8.10 -19.59 -16.72
N VAL A 220 9.07 -18.93 -16.09
CA VAL A 220 8.82 -18.07 -14.92
C VAL A 220 7.94 -16.89 -15.32
N GLU A 221 8.19 -16.28 -16.48
CA GLU A 221 7.42 -15.15 -16.98
C GLU A 221 5.97 -15.54 -17.30
N GLU A 222 5.75 -16.68 -17.97
CA GLU A 222 4.40 -17.22 -18.20
C GLU A 222 3.64 -17.46 -16.89
N GLN A 223 4.31 -18.02 -15.88
CA GLN A 223 3.70 -18.24 -14.57
C GLN A 223 3.41 -16.94 -13.82
N ARG A 224 4.28 -15.93 -13.95
CA ARG A 224 4.08 -14.61 -13.37
C ARG A 224 2.88 -13.92 -14.01
N GLN A 225 2.78 -13.90 -15.34
CA GLN A 225 1.62 -13.36 -16.05
C GLN A 225 0.33 -14.06 -15.64
N GLN A 226 0.36 -15.39 -15.53
CA GLN A 226 -0.79 -16.15 -15.04
C GLN A 226 -1.17 -15.77 -13.60
N PHE A 227 -0.19 -15.63 -12.70
CA PHE A 227 -0.43 -15.17 -11.34
C PHE A 227 -0.99 -13.75 -11.30
N SER A 228 -0.46 -12.82 -12.11
CA SER A 228 -0.95 -11.44 -12.20
C SER A 228 -2.42 -11.38 -12.62
N ARG A 229 -2.84 -12.19 -13.61
CA ARG A 229 -4.25 -12.29 -14.01
C ARG A 229 -5.14 -12.83 -12.91
N GLU A 230 -4.72 -13.91 -12.24
CA GLU A 230 -5.46 -14.50 -11.12
C GLU A 230 -5.57 -13.51 -9.95
N LEU A 231 -4.49 -12.78 -9.65
CA LEU A 231 -4.46 -11.77 -8.60
C LEU A 231 -5.35 -10.56 -8.94
N ALA A 232 -5.30 -10.07 -10.18
CA ALA A 232 -6.15 -8.97 -10.64
C ALA A 232 -7.64 -9.32 -10.51
N ALA A 233 -8.04 -10.52 -10.95
CA ALA A 233 -9.41 -11.02 -10.80
C ALA A 233 -9.80 -11.12 -9.32
N ALA A 234 -8.96 -11.74 -8.49
CA ALA A 234 -9.25 -11.91 -7.07
C ALA A 234 -9.32 -10.57 -6.30
N LEU A 235 -8.50 -9.58 -6.64
CA LEU A 235 -8.57 -8.22 -6.06
C LEU A 235 -9.90 -7.54 -6.41
N ARG A 236 -10.33 -7.63 -7.67
CA ARG A 236 -11.60 -7.06 -8.14
C ARG A 236 -12.78 -7.72 -7.43
N ASP A 237 -12.82 -9.05 -7.44
CA ASP A 237 -13.95 -9.80 -6.93
C ASP A 237 -14.06 -9.69 -5.40
N SER A 238 -12.92 -9.64 -4.69
CA SER A 238 -12.91 -9.51 -3.23
C SER A 238 -13.19 -8.10 -2.71
N ARG A 239 -12.90 -7.05 -3.50
CA ARG A 239 -12.96 -5.64 -3.08
C ARG A 239 -12.11 -5.32 -1.85
N VAL A 240 -11.07 -6.12 -1.59
CA VAL A 240 -10.26 -6.01 -0.37
C VAL A 240 -9.61 -4.63 -0.18
N LEU A 241 -9.17 -3.97 -1.27
CA LEU A 241 -8.61 -2.61 -1.19
C LEU A 241 -9.67 -1.57 -0.81
N GLU A 242 -10.90 -1.73 -1.31
CA GLU A 242 -12.01 -0.84 -1.01
C GLU A 242 -12.42 -0.95 0.46
N HIS A 243 -12.53 -2.18 0.97
CA HIS A 243 -12.83 -2.41 2.39
C HIS A 243 -11.67 -1.99 3.30
N GLY A 244 -10.42 -2.23 2.90
CA GLY A 244 -9.24 -1.75 3.64
C GLY A 244 -9.19 -0.22 3.71
N ALA A 245 -9.44 0.47 2.61
CA ALA A 245 -9.51 1.94 2.58
C ALA A 245 -10.69 2.47 3.41
N ARG A 246 -11.88 1.86 3.30
CA ARG A 246 -13.03 2.20 4.13
C ARG A 246 -12.70 2.06 5.62
N TRP A 247 -12.09 0.96 6.02
CA TRP A 247 -11.65 0.76 7.40
C TRP A 247 -10.67 1.83 7.87
N ALA A 248 -9.65 2.17 7.09
CA ALA A 248 -8.70 3.24 7.42
C ALA A 248 -9.39 4.60 7.61
N LEU A 249 -10.36 4.92 6.75
CA LEU A 249 -11.16 6.15 6.86
C LEU A 249 -12.04 6.17 8.12
N HIS A 250 -12.68 5.06 8.49
CA HIS A 250 -13.46 5.01 9.74
C HIS A 250 -12.57 5.05 10.97
N ALA A 251 -11.43 4.34 10.98
CA ALA A 251 -10.45 4.39 12.05
C ALA A 251 -9.97 5.83 12.30
N GLN A 252 -9.79 6.58 11.22
CA GLN A 252 -9.46 8.00 11.27
C GLN A 252 -10.54 8.86 11.93
N LEU A 253 -11.81 8.63 11.59
CA LEU A 253 -12.94 9.35 12.18
C LEU A 253 -13.08 9.05 13.68
N ALA A 254 -12.88 7.80 14.09
CA ALA A 254 -12.93 7.42 15.50
C ALA A 254 -11.85 8.12 16.34
N VAL A 255 -10.61 8.17 15.84
CA VAL A 255 -9.53 8.92 16.51
C VAL A 255 -9.86 10.40 16.61
N SER A 256 -10.45 10.98 15.56
CA SER A 256 -10.87 12.40 15.55
C SER A 256 -11.96 12.71 16.58
N ALA A 257 -12.78 11.71 16.91
CA ALA A 257 -13.82 11.83 17.93
C ALA A 257 -13.29 11.60 19.37
N GLY A 258 -12.00 11.34 19.56
CA GLY A 258 -11.39 11.03 20.87
C GLY A 258 -11.52 9.56 21.29
N TRP A 259 -11.96 8.68 20.37
CA TRP A 259 -12.13 7.26 20.61
C TRP A 259 -10.82 6.57 20.23
N GLU A 260 -9.99 6.30 21.23
CA GLU A 260 -8.84 5.40 21.19
C GLU A 260 -7.47 5.86 20.64
N ALA A 261 -6.48 5.01 20.97
CA ALA A 261 -5.05 5.19 20.80
C ALA A 261 -4.62 5.31 19.33
N GLU A 262 -3.83 6.35 19.04
CA GLU A 262 -3.28 6.66 17.71
C GLU A 262 -2.52 5.50 17.03
N VAL A 263 -2.15 4.48 17.81
CA VAL A 263 -1.25 3.36 17.49
C VAL A 263 -1.75 2.48 16.32
N GLY A 264 -3.03 2.52 15.93
CA GLY A 264 -3.53 1.75 14.78
C GLY A 264 -3.80 2.55 13.49
N ARG A 265 -3.93 3.88 13.58
CA ARG A 265 -4.34 4.73 12.44
C ARG A 265 -3.25 4.83 11.39
N PHE A 266 -2.03 5.12 11.85
CA PHE A 266 -0.88 5.30 10.99
C PHE A 266 -0.64 4.04 10.14
N ASP A 267 -0.63 2.89 10.82
CA ASP A 267 -0.48 1.59 10.19
C ASP A 267 -1.56 1.35 9.13
N ALA A 268 -2.83 1.65 9.42
CA ALA A 268 -3.93 1.44 8.47
C ALA A 268 -3.71 2.20 7.16
N PHE A 269 -3.37 3.49 7.23
CA PHE A 269 -3.11 4.30 6.03
C PHE A 269 -1.83 3.91 5.30
N SER A 270 -0.75 3.66 6.05
CA SER A 270 0.52 3.19 5.48
C SER A 270 0.31 1.91 4.67
N TYR A 271 -0.46 0.95 5.19
CA TYR A 271 -0.78 -0.27 4.47
C TYR A 271 -1.65 -0.05 3.24
N VAL A 272 -2.69 0.79 3.34
CA VAL A 272 -3.56 1.10 2.19
C VAL A 272 -2.74 1.74 1.07
N VAL A 273 -1.91 2.74 1.38
CA VAL A 273 -1.04 3.40 0.39
C VAL A 273 -0.08 2.41 -0.24
N MET A 274 0.60 1.58 0.55
CA MET A 274 1.53 0.57 0.03
C MET A 274 0.84 -0.45 -0.87
N GLN A 275 -0.39 -0.87 -0.54
CA GLN A 275 -1.16 -1.81 -1.36
C GLN A 275 -1.61 -1.16 -2.66
N VAL A 276 -2.12 0.08 -2.61
CA VAL A 276 -2.49 0.86 -3.80
C VAL A 276 -1.27 1.05 -4.70
N TRP A 277 -0.12 1.39 -4.13
CA TRP A 277 1.15 1.51 -4.84
C TRP A 277 1.55 0.21 -5.56
N HIS A 278 1.54 -0.93 -4.87
CA HIS A 278 1.90 -2.19 -5.53
C HIS A 278 0.86 -2.62 -6.58
N ALA A 279 -0.43 -2.36 -6.33
CA ALA A 279 -1.47 -2.60 -7.32
C ALA A 279 -1.33 -1.68 -8.55
N SER A 280 -0.90 -0.42 -8.38
CA SER A 280 -0.62 0.48 -9.49
C SER A 280 0.59 0.02 -10.30
N GLN A 281 1.66 -0.43 -9.64
CA GLN A 281 2.82 -1.03 -10.32
C GLN A 281 2.42 -2.28 -11.11
N LEU A 282 1.57 -3.13 -10.54
CA LEU A 282 1.04 -4.30 -11.23
C LEU A 282 0.18 -3.90 -12.44
N ALA A 283 -0.64 -2.85 -12.31
CA ALA A 283 -1.47 -2.36 -13.41
C ALA A 283 -0.63 -1.81 -14.58
N LEU A 284 0.46 -1.11 -14.28
CA LEU A 284 1.43 -0.66 -15.28
C LEU A 284 2.13 -1.84 -15.96
N ALA A 285 2.60 -2.83 -15.17
CA ALA A 285 3.25 -4.02 -15.72
C ALA A 285 2.32 -4.85 -16.61
N MET A 286 1.00 -4.74 -16.42
CA MET A 286 -0.02 -5.47 -17.18
C MET A 286 -0.74 -4.59 -18.21
N GLU A 287 -0.23 -3.42 -18.58
CA GLU A 287 -0.95 -2.45 -19.41
C GLU A 287 -1.46 -3.02 -20.76
N ASP A 288 -0.67 -3.92 -21.38
CA ASP A 288 -1.00 -4.61 -22.63
C ASP A 288 -1.98 -5.79 -22.46
N ASP A 289 -2.26 -6.21 -21.23
CA ASP A 289 -3.18 -7.32 -20.96
C ASP A 289 -4.63 -6.82 -20.91
N SER A 290 -5.41 -7.23 -21.92
CA SER A 290 -6.79 -6.78 -22.12
C SER A 290 -7.77 -7.19 -21.02
N VAL A 291 -7.39 -8.11 -20.11
CA VAL A 291 -8.24 -8.60 -19.02
C VAL A 291 -7.75 -8.07 -17.67
N ALA A 292 -6.46 -8.18 -17.38
CA ALA A 292 -5.90 -7.79 -16.09
C ALA A 292 -5.84 -6.27 -15.90
N ALA A 293 -5.43 -5.51 -16.92
CA ALA A 293 -5.34 -4.05 -16.84
C ALA A 293 -6.67 -3.38 -16.46
N PRO A 294 -7.82 -3.65 -17.13
CA PRO A 294 -9.07 -3.02 -16.74
C PRO A 294 -9.54 -3.46 -15.35
N ALA A 295 -9.33 -4.71 -14.95
CA ALA A 295 -9.68 -5.18 -13.60
C ALA A 295 -8.90 -4.44 -12.51
N LEU A 296 -7.60 -4.22 -12.70
CA LEU A 296 -6.77 -3.46 -11.75
C LEU A 296 -7.15 -1.98 -11.73
N ARG A 297 -7.46 -1.38 -12.89
CA ARG A 297 -7.99 -0.02 -12.97
C ARG A 297 -9.31 0.13 -12.20
N GLU A 298 -10.21 -0.85 -12.31
CA GLU A 298 -11.47 -0.86 -11.56
C GLU A 298 -11.21 -0.90 -10.05
N VAL A 299 -10.36 -1.82 -9.59
CA VAL A 299 -9.94 -1.97 -8.19
C VAL A 299 -9.41 -0.66 -7.61
N LEU A 300 -8.51 0.00 -8.34
CA LEU A 300 -7.85 1.24 -7.92
C LEU A 300 -8.77 2.47 -8.05
N SER A 301 -9.87 2.36 -8.81
CA SER A 301 -10.86 3.42 -8.98
C SER A 301 -11.99 3.37 -7.95
N GLY A 302 -11.93 2.44 -6.98
CA GLY A 302 -12.88 2.33 -5.88
C GLY A 302 -13.05 3.65 -5.10
N PRO A 303 -14.28 4.05 -4.72
CA PRO A 303 -14.52 5.34 -4.12
C PRO A 303 -13.79 5.54 -2.79
N CYS A 304 -13.72 4.52 -1.91
CA CYS A 304 -13.00 4.61 -0.65
C CYS A 304 -11.49 4.65 -0.88
N VAL A 305 -10.96 3.85 -1.81
CA VAL A 305 -9.54 3.88 -2.20
C VAL A 305 -9.14 5.28 -2.65
N ARG A 306 -9.90 5.85 -3.60
CA ARG A 306 -9.66 7.20 -4.11
C ARG A 306 -9.74 8.24 -3.00
N HIS A 307 -10.77 8.18 -2.16
CA HIS A 307 -10.96 9.14 -1.07
C HIS A 307 -9.81 9.08 -0.06
N ALA A 308 -9.36 7.89 0.34
CA ALA A 308 -8.24 7.71 1.26
C ALA A 308 -6.93 8.29 0.70
N VAL A 309 -6.57 7.91 -0.54
CA VAL A 309 -5.33 8.36 -1.20
C VAL A 309 -5.33 9.88 -1.42
N LEU A 310 -6.43 10.44 -1.91
CA LEU A 310 -6.55 11.88 -2.13
C LEU A 310 -6.49 12.67 -0.83
N SER A 311 -7.13 12.18 0.23
CA SER A 311 -7.11 12.84 1.54
C SER A 311 -5.69 12.88 2.12
N LEU A 312 -4.93 11.78 2.02
CA LEU A 312 -3.53 11.73 2.45
C LEU A 312 -2.64 12.67 1.63
N GLY A 313 -2.77 12.64 0.29
CA GLY A 313 -2.00 13.52 -0.59
C GLY A 313 -2.28 15.00 -0.35
N LEU A 314 -3.55 15.36 -0.16
CA LEU A 314 -3.94 16.73 0.17
C LEU A 314 -3.43 17.16 1.54
N ALA A 315 -3.50 16.29 2.55
CA ALA A 315 -2.93 16.58 3.87
C ALA A 315 -1.43 16.87 3.79
N ALA A 316 -0.67 16.02 3.09
CA ALA A 316 0.76 16.22 2.86
C ALA A 316 1.07 17.53 2.12
N LEU A 317 0.30 17.87 1.07
CA LEU A 317 0.47 19.14 0.35
C LEU A 317 0.13 20.36 1.22
N CYS A 318 -0.91 20.30 2.05
CA CYS A 318 -1.27 21.41 2.93
C CYS A 318 -0.17 21.69 3.96
N VAL A 319 0.43 20.63 4.54
CA VAL A 319 1.55 20.79 5.47
C VAL A 319 2.79 21.31 4.73
N ALA A 320 3.07 20.83 3.52
CA ALA A 320 4.23 21.27 2.75
C ALA A 320 4.13 22.73 2.28
N ASP A 321 2.93 23.21 1.95
CA ASP A 321 2.69 24.60 1.51
C ASP A 321 2.73 25.60 2.68
N GLY A 322 2.78 25.15 3.94
CA GLY A 322 2.87 26.00 5.13
C GLY A 322 1.65 26.91 5.34
N GLY A 323 0.50 26.61 4.73
CA GLY A 323 -0.70 27.47 4.68
C GLY A 323 -1.90 26.95 5.48
N PRO A 324 -2.92 27.80 5.74
CA PRO A 324 -4.15 27.41 6.43
C PRO A 324 -5.00 26.53 5.51
N SER A 325 -5.04 25.22 5.79
CA SER A 325 -5.92 24.14 5.32
C SER A 325 -6.45 24.05 3.87
N HIS A 326 -6.26 25.05 3.00
CA HIS A 326 -6.84 25.20 1.67
C HIS A 326 -8.35 24.89 1.60
N GLY A 327 -9.09 25.18 2.67
CA GLY A 327 -10.53 24.92 2.77
C GLY A 327 -10.91 23.49 3.19
N LEU A 328 -9.93 22.63 3.53
CA LEU A 328 -10.23 21.41 4.26
C LEU A 328 -10.61 21.75 5.72
N PRO A 329 -11.60 21.04 6.30
CA PRO A 329 -11.88 21.16 7.73
C PRO A 329 -10.60 20.92 8.52
N GLU A 330 -10.33 21.79 9.50
CA GLU A 330 -9.14 21.68 10.35
C GLU A 330 -9.06 20.30 11.01
N GLU A 331 -10.21 19.76 11.39
CA GLU A 331 -10.38 18.45 12.00
C GLU A 331 -9.88 17.33 11.07
N LEU A 332 -10.10 17.44 9.75
CA LEU A 332 -9.61 16.45 8.78
C LEU A 332 -8.09 16.51 8.63
N LEU A 333 -7.51 17.71 8.60
CA LEU A 333 -6.06 17.88 8.48
C LEU A 333 -5.29 17.55 9.74
N PHE A 334 -5.82 17.89 10.91
CA PHE A 334 -5.15 17.62 12.17
C PHE A 334 -5.02 16.14 12.44
N HIS A 335 -5.95 15.32 11.95
CA HIS A 335 -5.98 13.91 12.29
C HIS A 335 -5.41 12.98 11.20
N LEU A 336 -5.28 13.40 9.94
CA LEU A 336 -4.69 12.54 8.90
C LEU A 336 -3.18 12.40 9.09
N PRO A 337 -2.59 11.19 9.00
CA PRO A 337 -1.15 11.01 9.16
C PRO A 337 -0.39 11.62 7.98
N ILE A 338 0.79 12.18 8.26
CA ILE A 338 1.73 12.62 7.23
C ILE A 338 2.80 11.55 7.10
N LEU A 339 2.69 10.71 6.07
CA LEU A 339 3.55 9.53 5.92
C LEU A 339 4.99 9.93 5.59
N GLY A 340 5.90 9.62 6.51
CA GLY A 340 7.34 9.76 6.34
C GLY A 340 7.96 8.54 5.67
N ARG A 341 9.12 8.74 5.06
CA ARG A 341 9.84 7.71 4.31
C ARG A 341 10.27 6.52 5.17
N ALA A 342 10.53 6.72 6.45
CA ALA A 342 10.90 5.63 7.37
C ALA A 342 9.68 4.89 7.93
N GLY A 343 8.47 5.20 7.46
CA GLY A 343 7.23 4.64 7.97
C GLY A 343 6.84 5.24 9.32
N GLU A 344 7.11 6.53 9.50
CA GLU A 344 6.75 7.33 10.66
C GLU A 344 5.68 8.38 10.31
N ASP A 345 4.96 8.87 11.32
CA ASP A 345 4.09 10.03 11.16
C ASP A 345 4.89 11.32 11.39
N LEU A 346 4.96 12.18 10.39
CA LEU A 346 5.75 13.41 10.43
C LEU A 346 5.07 14.56 11.18
N ARG A 347 3.84 14.37 11.66
CA ARG A 347 3.13 15.41 12.42
C ARG A 347 3.84 15.73 13.73
N GLY A 348 3.94 17.03 14.03
CA GLY A 348 4.60 17.52 15.24
C GLY A 348 6.13 17.39 15.22
N LEU A 349 6.72 16.83 14.17
CA LEU A 349 8.16 16.86 13.97
C LEU A 349 8.62 18.25 13.54
N HIS A 350 9.91 18.51 13.71
CA HIS A 350 10.53 19.79 13.40
C HIS A 350 11.69 19.57 12.41
N GLY A 351 12.15 20.66 11.80
CA GLY A 351 13.23 20.62 10.83
C GLY A 351 12.84 19.92 9.53
N ARG A 352 13.85 19.46 8.79
CA ARG A 352 13.65 18.84 7.49
C ARG A 352 13.23 17.38 7.64
N GLN A 353 12.11 17.01 7.03
CA GLN A 353 11.55 15.67 7.06
C GLN A 353 11.32 15.14 5.66
N GLN A 354 11.50 13.82 5.47
CA GLN A 354 11.34 13.16 4.18
C GLN A 354 9.94 12.57 4.03
N LEU A 355 9.18 13.10 3.08
CA LEU A 355 7.87 12.55 2.71
C LEU A 355 8.02 11.23 1.96
N ASP A 356 7.11 10.29 2.25
CA ASP A 356 6.95 9.09 1.45
C ASP A 356 6.34 9.45 0.08
N CYS A 357 7.12 9.24 -0.99
CA CYS A 357 6.70 9.53 -2.35
C CYS A 357 5.53 8.64 -2.83
N THR A 358 5.34 7.47 -2.21
CA THR A 358 4.30 6.51 -2.63
C THR A 358 2.91 7.10 -2.57
N VAL A 359 2.64 8.01 -1.61
CA VAL A 359 1.36 8.74 -1.50
C VAL A 359 1.09 9.52 -2.79
N PHE A 360 2.07 10.27 -3.29
CA PHE A 360 1.89 11.11 -4.47
C PHE A 360 1.77 10.31 -5.75
N VAL A 361 2.49 9.18 -5.86
CA VAL A 361 2.28 8.34 -7.03
C VAL A 361 0.91 7.71 -7.01
N CYS A 362 0.43 7.26 -5.85
CA CYS A 362 -0.94 6.80 -5.68
C CYS A 362 -1.94 7.91 -6.07
N VAL A 363 -1.71 9.17 -5.66
CA VAL A 363 -2.54 10.32 -6.04
C VAL A 363 -2.58 10.51 -7.56
N VAL A 364 -1.43 10.54 -8.22
CA VAL A 364 -1.34 10.64 -9.68
C VAL A 364 -2.11 9.50 -10.34
N TRP A 365 -2.02 8.29 -9.79
CA TRP A 365 -2.68 7.11 -10.32
C TRP A 365 -4.20 7.13 -10.13
N VAL A 366 -4.73 7.49 -8.95
CA VAL A 366 -6.18 7.60 -8.74
C VAL A 366 -6.81 8.72 -9.56
N LEU A 367 -6.01 9.72 -9.98
CA LEU A 367 -6.42 10.70 -10.97
C LEU A 367 -6.49 10.12 -12.40
N GLN A 368 -5.82 9.00 -12.69
CA GLN A 368 -5.84 8.30 -13.99
C GLN A 368 -7.17 7.61 -14.29
N GLY A 369 -7.70 6.87 -13.31
CA GLY A 369 -8.88 6.02 -13.46
C GLY A 369 -10.24 6.74 -13.43
N CYS A 370 -10.31 8.06 -13.63
CA CYS A 370 -11.55 8.81 -13.53
C CYS A 370 -12.22 9.01 -14.91
N PRO A 371 -13.16 8.15 -15.35
CA PRO A 371 -14.03 8.51 -16.44
C PRO A 371 -14.93 9.67 -15.99
N VAL A 372 -15.17 10.62 -16.89
CA VAL A 372 -15.97 11.85 -16.67
C VAL A 372 -17.36 11.57 -16.06
N ALA A 373 -17.85 10.33 -16.11
CA ALA A 373 -19.17 9.91 -15.63
C ALA A 373 -19.24 9.40 -14.16
N SER A 374 -18.13 9.29 -13.41
CA SER A 374 -18.17 8.75 -12.04
C SER A 374 -18.63 9.79 -11.01
N ALA A 375 -19.60 9.43 -10.16
CA ALA A 375 -20.32 10.32 -9.24
C ALA A 375 -19.53 10.83 -8.00
N THR A 376 -18.19 10.77 -8.00
CA THR A 376 -17.29 11.08 -6.86
C THR A 376 -16.59 12.46 -6.98
N PRO A 377 -15.96 13.02 -5.92
CA PRO A 377 -15.84 14.48 -5.72
C PRO A 377 -14.90 15.24 -6.67
N LEU A 378 -14.01 14.59 -7.41
CA LEU A 378 -13.21 15.24 -8.45
C LEU A 378 -13.97 15.19 -9.78
N ARG A 379 -15.05 15.97 -9.87
CA ARG A 379 -15.85 16.11 -11.10
C ARG A 379 -15.20 17.01 -12.14
N ASP A 380 -14.24 17.84 -11.75
CA ASP A 380 -13.63 18.85 -12.63
C ASP A 380 -12.16 18.53 -12.92
N TRP A 381 -11.83 18.38 -14.21
CA TRP A 381 -10.45 18.22 -14.68
C TRP A 381 -9.53 19.34 -14.17
N ARG A 382 -10.07 20.55 -13.94
CA ARG A 382 -9.32 21.67 -13.36
C ARG A 382 -8.80 21.37 -11.95
N SER A 383 -9.59 20.68 -11.14
CA SER A 383 -9.17 20.26 -9.79
C SER A 383 -8.04 19.24 -9.88
N GLY A 384 -8.11 18.32 -10.84
CA GLY A 384 -7.02 17.39 -11.14
C GLY A 384 -5.75 18.11 -11.59
N VAL A 385 -5.85 19.07 -12.51
CA VAL A 385 -4.73 19.90 -12.96
C VAL A 385 -4.13 20.72 -11.82
N ALA A 386 -4.96 21.36 -10.99
CA ALA A 386 -4.50 22.14 -9.84
C ALA A 386 -3.74 21.25 -8.84
N LEU A 387 -4.25 20.04 -8.57
CA LEU A 387 -3.58 19.08 -7.69
C LEU A 387 -2.22 18.64 -8.26
N LEU A 388 -2.16 18.28 -9.54
CA LEU A 388 -0.90 17.91 -10.21
C LEU A 388 0.11 19.07 -10.20
N ARG A 389 -0.35 20.32 -10.38
CA ARG A 389 0.51 21.50 -10.27
C ARG A 389 1.08 21.69 -8.86
N ARG A 390 0.29 21.44 -7.81
CA ARG A 390 0.78 21.48 -6.42
C ARG A 390 1.81 20.39 -6.15
N ILE A 391 1.60 19.18 -6.65
CA ILE A 391 2.62 18.11 -6.60
C ILE A 391 3.90 18.54 -7.33
N GLY A 392 3.76 19.18 -8.49
CA GLY A 392 4.89 19.77 -9.23
C GLY A 392 5.65 20.82 -8.41
N SER A 393 4.94 21.72 -7.73
CA SER A 393 5.54 22.72 -6.84
C SER A 393 6.28 22.08 -5.66
N LEU A 394 5.72 21.03 -5.06
CA LEU A 394 6.37 20.25 -4.00
C LEU A 394 7.67 19.61 -4.51
N LEU A 395 7.67 19.04 -5.71
CA LEU A 395 8.87 18.46 -6.34
C LEU A 395 9.98 19.49 -6.51
N LEU A 396 9.65 20.67 -7.04
CA LEU A 396 10.61 21.76 -7.24
C LEU A 396 11.14 22.31 -5.92
N THR A 397 10.28 22.43 -4.92
CA THR A 397 10.68 22.86 -3.58
C THR A 397 11.62 21.83 -2.96
N SER A 398 11.29 20.54 -3.06
CA SER A 398 12.15 19.44 -2.60
C SER A 398 13.50 19.47 -3.29
N ALA A 399 13.55 19.61 -4.62
CA ALA A 399 14.77 19.76 -5.39
C ALA A 399 15.66 20.90 -4.86
N ARG A 400 15.10 22.10 -4.70
CA ARG A 400 15.86 23.26 -4.19
C ARG A 400 16.41 23.01 -2.79
N VAL A 401 15.60 22.42 -1.92
CA VAL A 401 15.99 22.05 -0.55
C VAL A 401 17.23 21.15 -0.52
N TRP A 402 17.33 20.20 -1.45
CA TRP A 402 18.50 19.31 -1.58
C TRP A 402 19.68 19.97 -2.27
N ALA A 403 19.45 20.86 -3.23
CA ALA A 403 20.50 21.64 -3.87
C ALA A 403 21.19 22.58 -2.87
N ASP A 404 20.42 23.21 -1.98
CA ASP A 404 20.94 24.08 -0.92
C ASP A 404 21.75 23.28 0.11
N GLU A 405 21.38 22.03 0.40
CA GLU A 405 22.16 21.18 1.32
C GLU A 405 23.55 20.86 0.78
N ALA A 406 23.63 20.54 -0.51
CA ALA A 406 24.91 20.30 -1.17
C ALA A 406 25.82 21.56 -1.16
N ALA A 407 25.23 22.76 -1.10
CA ALA A 407 25.94 24.02 -1.05
C ALA A 407 26.33 24.46 0.38
N VAL A 408 25.57 24.07 1.41
CA VAL A 408 25.68 24.58 2.79
C VAL A 408 26.21 23.52 3.76
N ALA A 409 27.13 22.66 3.32
CA ALA A 409 27.80 21.68 4.21
C ALA A 409 28.56 22.30 5.41
N GLU A 410 28.62 23.63 5.53
CA GLU A 410 29.26 24.34 6.64
C GLU A 410 28.32 25.36 7.35
N VAL A 411 27.96 25.04 8.59
CA VAL A 411 27.70 25.98 9.73
C VAL A 411 26.48 26.93 9.61
N GLY A 412 25.35 26.47 9.08
CA GLY A 412 24.06 27.19 9.16
C GLY A 412 23.19 26.76 10.36
N PRO A 413 22.43 27.66 11.01
CA PRO A 413 21.44 27.27 12.02
C PRO A 413 20.34 26.39 11.39
N GLN A 414 20.02 25.29 12.06
CA GLN A 414 18.95 24.37 11.63
C GLN A 414 17.60 25.13 11.52
N PRO A 415 16.82 24.95 10.44
CA PRO A 415 15.51 25.58 10.32
C PRO A 415 14.59 25.10 11.46
N SER A 416 13.98 26.05 12.17
CA SER A 416 13.08 25.75 13.30
C SER A 416 11.69 25.27 12.86
N ALA A 417 11.28 25.57 11.62
CA ALA A 417 10.00 25.14 11.05
C ALA A 417 10.11 23.79 10.34
N LEU A 418 9.03 23.00 10.39
CA LEU A 418 8.90 21.75 9.65
C LEU A 418 9.00 22.02 8.13
N GLN A 419 9.99 21.41 7.48
CA GLN A 419 10.19 21.48 6.03
C GLN A 419 10.05 20.09 5.44
N LEU A 420 8.97 19.86 4.70
CA LEU A 420 8.72 18.59 4.03
C LEU A 420 9.40 18.56 2.66
N ALA A 421 10.17 17.51 2.40
CA ALA A 421 10.81 17.29 1.10
C ALA A 421 10.65 15.83 0.66
N LEU A 422 10.48 15.60 -0.64
CA LEU A 422 10.57 14.27 -1.24
C LEU A 422 12.03 13.84 -1.34
N CYS A 423 12.30 12.54 -1.23
CA CYS A 423 13.66 12.02 -1.39
C CYS A 423 14.22 12.31 -2.81
N PRO A 424 15.49 12.70 -2.97
CA PRO A 424 16.09 12.99 -4.27
C PRO A 424 15.92 11.86 -5.30
N THR A 425 16.12 10.61 -4.87
CA THR A 425 16.01 9.42 -5.73
C THR A 425 14.59 9.15 -6.23
N ASP A 426 13.59 9.74 -5.57
CA ASP A 426 12.18 9.55 -5.90
C ASP A 426 11.60 10.70 -6.73
N LEU A 427 12.34 11.81 -6.91
CA LEU A 427 11.84 13.02 -7.57
C LEU A 427 11.45 12.77 -9.04
N THR A 428 12.36 12.20 -9.83
CA THR A 428 12.23 12.22 -11.29
C THR A 428 11.34 11.08 -11.82
N LEU A 429 11.72 9.81 -11.62
CA LEU A 429 10.97 8.70 -12.19
C LEU A 429 9.64 8.44 -11.48
N ARG A 430 9.64 8.43 -10.15
CA ARG A 430 8.48 7.93 -9.40
C ARG A 430 7.32 8.91 -9.41
N VAL A 431 7.60 10.21 -9.33
CA VAL A 431 6.56 11.24 -9.21
C VAL A 431 6.50 12.15 -10.44
N ALA A 432 7.62 12.76 -10.85
CA ALA A 432 7.60 13.80 -11.89
C ALA A 432 7.13 13.28 -13.25
N VAL A 433 7.70 12.18 -13.75
CA VAL A 433 7.33 11.62 -15.07
C VAL A 433 5.85 11.21 -15.12
N PRO A 434 5.32 10.38 -14.19
CA PRO A 434 3.89 10.03 -14.18
C PRO A 434 2.97 11.24 -14.03
N MET A 435 3.34 12.21 -13.19
CA MET A 435 2.57 13.44 -12.98
C MET A 435 2.51 14.28 -14.25
N LEU A 436 3.64 14.50 -14.92
CA LEU A 436 3.71 15.28 -16.16
C LEU A 436 2.98 14.58 -17.31
N ALA A 437 3.12 13.25 -17.43
CA ALA A 437 2.39 12.44 -18.39
C ALA A 437 0.88 12.57 -18.17
N ARG A 438 0.44 12.52 -16.90
CA ARG A 438 -0.97 12.68 -16.56
C ARG A 438 -1.49 14.08 -16.84
N LEU A 439 -0.73 15.10 -16.49
CA LEU A 439 -1.11 16.49 -16.76
C LEU A 439 -1.25 16.74 -18.27
N ARG A 440 -0.30 16.25 -19.08
CA ARG A 440 -0.37 16.30 -20.54
C ARG A 440 -1.57 15.55 -21.10
N TRP A 441 -1.86 14.36 -20.57
CA TRP A 441 -3.02 13.57 -20.98
C TRP A 441 -4.32 14.30 -20.69
N LEU A 442 -4.49 14.87 -19.48
CA LEU A 442 -5.70 15.60 -19.09
C LEU A 442 -5.95 16.81 -20.02
N VAL A 443 -4.90 17.57 -20.33
CA VAL A 443 -4.99 18.68 -21.29
C VAL A 443 -5.40 18.16 -22.68
N ARG A 444 -4.79 17.09 -23.18
CA ARG A 444 -5.14 16.52 -24.50
C ARG A 444 -6.56 15.98 -24.58
N ASP A 445 -6.99 15.22 -23.57
CA ASP A 445 -8.34 14.64 -23.51
C ASP A 445 -9.41 15.74 -23.50
N GLN A 446 -9.21 16.78 -22.69
CA GLN A 446 -10.11 17.94 -22.67
C GLN A 446 -10.09 18.72 -23.99
N LYS A 447 -8.93 18.83 -24.67
CA LYS A 447 -8.85 19.41 -26.02
C LYS A 447 -9.68 18.64 -27.04
N ALA A 448 -9.68 17.31 -26.96
CA ALA A 448 -10.47 16.45 -27.84
C ALA A 448 -11.97 16.52 -27.52
N ALA A 449 -12.35 16.71 -26.26
CA ALA A 449 -13.74 16.81 -25.82
C ALA A 449 -14.37 18.21 -26.00
N ALA A 450 -13.57 19.29 -26.07
CA ALA A 450 -14.08 20.65 -25.94
C ALA A 450 -14.42 21.36 -27.27
N ALA A 451 -15.70 21.76 -27.38
CA ALA A 451 -16.19 22.84 -28.23
C ALA A 451 -16.36 24.19 -27.48
N GLY A 452 -15.92 24.33 -26.21
CA GLY A 452 -16.38 25.45 -25.36
C GLY A 452 -15.50 26.00 -24.22
N ALA A 453 -14.22 25.63 -24.05
CA ALA A 453 -13.36 26.23 -23.01
C ALA A 453 -11.88 26.41 -23.40
N PRO A 454 -11.57 27.09 -24.52
CA PRO A 454 -10.20 27.21 -25.03
C PRO A 454 -9.25 27.96 -24.08
N ALA A 455 -9.74 28.95 -23.32
CA ALA A 455 -8.91 29.77 -22.44
C ALA A 455 -8.33 28.99 -21.24
N ALA A 456 -9.17 28.26 -20.50
CA ALA A 456 -8.72 27.45 -19.36
C ALA A 456 -7.76 26.32 -19.78
N LEU A 457 -7.98 25.78 -20.98
CA LEU A 457 -7.09 24.77 -21.56
C LEU A 457 -5.72 25.38 -21.93
N ALA A 458 -5.72 26.55 -22.55
CA ALA A 458 -4.49 27.29 -22.87
C ALA A 458 -3.72 27.67 -21.60
N GLU A 459 -4.41 28.06 -20.51
CA GLU A 459 -3.77 28.30 -19.21
C GLU A 459 -3.14 27.04 -18.62
N ALA A 460 -3.81 25.88 -18.72
CA ALA A 460 -3.26 24.62 -18.24
C ALA A 460 -2.05 24.16 -19.07
N GLU A 461 -2.09 24.33 -20.39
CA GLU A 461 -0.96 24.04 -21.29
C GLU A 461 0.21 25.00 -21.05
N ALA A 462 -0.08 26.30 -20.91
CA ALA A 462 0.91 27.33 -20.59
C ALA A 462 1.53 27.12 -19.21
N ALA A 463 0.82 26.52 -18.26
CA ALA A 463 1.35 26.17 -16.95
C ALA A 463 2.15 24.85 -16.93
N TRP A 464 1.89 23.94 -17.87
CA TRP A 464 2.61 22.68 -17.98
C TRP A 464 4.06 22.89 -18.43
N TRP A 465 4.30 23.76 -19.42
CA TRP A 465 5.64 23.99 -19.96
C TRP A 465 6.66 24.54 -18.95
N PRO A 466 6.36 25.57 -18.14
CA PRO A 466 7.26 26.03 -17.10
C PRO A 466 7.58 24.94 -16.09
N LEU A 467 6.57 24.15 -15.67
CA LEU A 467 6.78 23.05 -14.74
C LEU A 467 7.73 21.99 -15.31
N VAL A 468 7.57 21.66 -16.59
CA VAL A 468 8.47 20.76 -17.31
C VAL A 468 9.90 21.29 -17.33
N VAL A 469 10.09 22.56 -17.73
CA VAL A 469 11.41 23.19 -17.79
C VAL A 469 12.06 23.22 -16.41
N ASP A 470 11.29 23.56 -15.37
CA ASP A 470 11.79 23.60 -14.00
C ASP A 470 12.19 22.20 -13.51
N ILE A 471 11.40 21.17 -13.81
CA ILE A 471 11.73 19.78 -13.44
C ILE A 471 12.99 19.32 -14.18
N VAL A 472 13.11 19.60 -15.48
CA VAL A 472 14.31 19.25 -16.25
C VAL A 472 15.54 19.98 -15.70
N THR A 473 15.39 21.25 -15.34
CA THR A 473 16.48 22.09 -14.84
C THR A 473 16.93 21.68 -13.45
N HIS A 474 15.98 21.38 -12.57
CA HIS A 474 16.27 21.19 -11.16
C HIS A 474 16.36 19.72 -10.77
N CYS A 475 15.48 18.84 -11.27
CA CYS A 475 15.36 17.47 -10.79
C CYS A 475 16.27 16.45 -11.50
N VAL A 476 16.67 16.71 -12.76
CA VAL A 476 17.40 15.73 -13.59
C VAL A 476 18.76 15.33 -13.01
N GLN A 477 19.39 16.20 -12.22
CA GLN A 477 20.67 15.88 -11.57
C GLN A 477 20.58 14.74 -10.54
N TRP A 478 19.38 14.39 -10.07
CA TRP A 478 19.14 13.23 -9.20
C TRP A 478 18.42 12.08 -9.91
N ALA A 479 18.20 12.18 -11.22
CA ALA A 479 17.60 11.11 -12.02
C ALA A 479 18.62 9.99 -12.26
N ASP A 480 18.16 8.74 -12.20
CA ASP A 480 18.97 7.62 -12.67
C ASP A 480 19.04 7.64 -14.20
N ALA A 481 20.11 7.08 -14.78
CA ALA A 481 20.28 7.03 -16.23
C ALA A 481 19.12 6.29 -16.95
N SER A 482 18.44 5.39 -16.24
CA SER A 482 17.23 4.69 -16.70
C SER A 482 16.03 5.62 -16.91
N ASP A 483 16.03 6.80 -16.29
CA ASP A 483 14.85 7.66 -16.18
C ASP A 483 14.80 8.72 -17.29
N LEU A 484 15.97 9.03 -17.85
CA LEU A 484 16.12 10.03 -18.90
C LEU A 484 15.37 9.69 -20.20
N PRO A 485 15.28 8.43 -20.66
CA PRO A 485 14.54 8.08 -21.87
C PRO A 485 13.03 8.41 -21.78
N GLU A 486 12.37 8.08 -20.67
CA GLU A 486 10.94 8.36 -20.48
C GLU A 486 10.66 9.87 -20.43
N LEU A 487 11.53 10.61 -19.73
CA LEU A 487 11.45 12.07 -19.70
C LEU A 487 11.69 12.65 -21.11
N ALA A 488 12.67 12.14 -21.86
CA ALA A 488 12.95 12.57 -23.22
C ALA A 488 11.77 12.27 -24.16
N GLU A 489 11.11 11.13 -24.02
CA GLU A 489 9.91 10.78 -24.78
C GLU A 489 8.75 11.74 -24.47
N LEU A 490 8.55 12.07 -23.19
CA LEU A 490 7.55 13.05 -22.78
C LEU A 490 7.86 14.44 -23.37
N LEU A 491 9.13 14.82 -23.43
CA LEU A 491 9.57 16.10 -24.00
C LEU A 491 9.58 16.11 -25.51
N SER A 492 9.59 14.94 -26.15
CA SER A 492 9.62 14.82 -27.59
C SER A 492 8.45 15.62 -28.17
N PRO A 493 8.74 16.68 -28.93
CA PRO A 493 7.70 17.35 -29.68
C PRO A 493 7.28 16.35 -30.75
N VAL A 494 6.17 15.64 -30.49
CA VAL A 494 5.37 15.09 -31.59
C VAL A 494 4.81 16.32 -32.30
N TRP A 495 5.64 16.88 -33.19
CA TRP A 495 5.17 17.81 -34.19
C TRP A 495 4.09 17.05 -34.94
N GLY A 496 2.83 17.41 -34.69
CA GLY A 496 1.77 17.04 -35.63
C GLY A 496 2.18 17.54 -37.01
N PRO A 497 1.66 16.94 -38.10
CA PRO A 497 1.89 17.49 -39.44
C PRO A 497 1.62 18.99 -39.39
N LEU A 498 2.61 19.79 -39.81
CA LEU A 498 2.46 21.23 -39.95
C LEU A 498 1.14 21.47 -40.71
N PRO A 499 0.24 22.34 -40.23
CA PRO A 499 -0.98 22.62 -40.95
C PRO A 499 -0.61 23.01 -42.39
N THR A 500 -1.08 22.23 -43.35
CA THR A 500 -0.79 22.41 -44.79
C THR A 500 -1.51 23.62 -45.39
N ASP A 501 -2.19 24.42 -44.57
CA ASP A 501 -2.97 25.56 -45.02
C ASP A 501 -2.12 26.82 -44.95
N GLY A 502 -1.45 27.10 -46.07
CA GLY A 502 -0.66 28.30 -46.29
C GLY A 502 -0.11 28.39 -47.72
N ALA A 503 -1.01 28.32 -48.70
CA ALA A 503 -0.79 28.83 -50.06
C ALA A 503 -1.76 29.98 -50.32
#